data_AF-A0A850H7J5-F1
#
_entry.id   AF-A0A850H7J5-F1
#
_cell.length_a   1.000
_cell.length_b   1.000
_cell.length_c   1.000
_cell.angle_alpha   90.00
_cell.angle_beta   90.00
_cell.angle_gamma   90.00
#
_symmetry.space_group_name_H-M   'P 1'
#
loop_
_entity.id
_entity.type
_entity.pdbx_description
1 polymer ?
#
loop_
_entity_poly.entity_id
_entity_poly.type
_entity_poly.pdbx_seq_one_letter_code
_entity_poly.pdbx_strand_id
1 'polypeptide(L)'
;MAKLSRRERETIARERLLRLLARHGVATMRIIEQKISDAGPFNQRINPHILTMVRNDLIDEGEVRRFHHAGTTWYRLAGDDAARRARGQNEDGFEPEPDPDDYPDF
;
A
#
# COMPACT_ATOMS: atom_id res chain seq x y z
N MET A 1 8.34 -26.94 -13.57
CA MET A 1 7.92 -25.54 -13.77
C MET A 1 8.99 -24.65 -13.15
N ALA A 2 9.47 -23.65 -13.90
CA ALA A 2 10.51 -22.74 -13.41
C ALA A 2 10.01 -21.97 -12.18
N LYS A 3 10.83 -21.94 -11.13
CA LYS A 3 10.53 -21.23 -9.88
C LYS A 3 10.66 -19.73 -10.19
N LEU A 4 9.56 -18.98 -10.15
CA LEU A 4 9.58 -17.51 -10.33
C LEU A 4 10.66 -16.92 -9.42
N SER A 5 11.56 -16.14 -10.01
CA SER A 5 12.60 -15.41 -9.28
C SER A 5 11.99 -14.39 -8.33
N ARG A 6 12.76 -13.98 -7.32
CA ARG A 6 12.31 -12.97 -6.35
C ARG A 6 11.86 -11.68 -7.04
N ARG A 7 12.64 -11.21 -8.02
CA ARG A 7 12.37 -9.98 -8.76
C ARG A 7 11.09 -10.06 -9.58
N GLU A 8 10.80 -11.20 -10.19
CA GLU A 8 9.52 -11.40 -10.90
C GLU A 8 8.33 -11.36 -9.93
N ARG A 9 8.48 -11.94 -8.72
CA ARG A 9 7.42 -11.87 -7.70
C ARG A 9 7.18 -10.46 -7.19
N GLU A 10 8.25 -9.67 -7.03
CA GLU A 10 8.17 -8.25 -6.68
C GLU A 10 7.43 -7.46 -7.76
N THR A 11 7.76 -7.67 -9.05
CA THR A 11 7.04 -7.05 -10.17
C THR A 11 5.54 -7.40 -10.18
N ILE A 12 5.21 -8.69 -10.00
CA ILE A 12 3.81 -9.13 -9.94
C ILE A 12 3.09 -8.53 -8.73
N ALA A 13 3.74 -8.47 -7.57
CA ALA A 13 3.19 -7.88 -6.36
C ALA A 13 2.91 -6.38 -6.55
N ARG A 14 3.86 -5.65 -7.15
CA ARG A 14 3.75 -4.22 -7.46
C ARG A 14 2.54 -3.96 -8.34
N GLU A 15 2.45 -4.68 -9.46
CA GLU A 15 1.36 -4.52 -10.41
C GLU A 15 -0.01 -4.85 -9.79
N ARG A 16 -0.09 -5.93 -9.01
CA ARG A 16 -1.34 -6.31 -8.31
C ARG A 16 -1.75 -5.27 -7.28
N LEU A 17 -0.81 -4.72 -6.51
CA LEU A 17 -1.09 -3.69 -5.50
C LEU A 17 -1.62 -2.42 -6.16
N LEU A 18 -0.97 -1.93 -7.21
CA LEU A 18 -1.42 -0.76 -7.94
C LEU A 18 -2.81 -0.97 -8.58
N ARG A 19 -3.04 -2.11 -9.22
CA ARG A 19 -4.36 -2.46 -9.79
C ARG A 19 -5.44 -2.59 -8.73
N LEU A 20 -5.11 -3.16 -7.57
CA LEU A 20 -6.04 -3.27 -6.44
C LEU A 20 -6.47 -1.88 -5.97
N LEU A 21 -5.51 -0.98 -5.73
CA LEU A 21 -5.79 0.37 -5.27
C LEU A 21 -6.50 1.20 -6.34
N ALA A 22 -6.16 1.04 -7.62
CA ALA A 22 -6.87 1.68 -8.73
C ALA A 22 -8.35 1.25 -8.79
N ARG A 23 -8.64 -0.02 -8.52
CA ARG A 23 -10.01 -0.57 -8.56
C ARG A 23 -10.83 -0.23 -7.32
N HIS A 24 -10.22 -0.30 -6.13
CA HIS A 24 -10.92 -0.14 -4.86
C HIS A 24 -10.84 1.29 -4.30
N GLY A 25 -9.95 2.14 -4.81
CA GLY A 25 -9.66 3.49 -4.32
C GLY A 25 -8.80 3.49 -3.07
N VAL A 26 -9.27 2.80 -2.02
CA VAL A 26 -8.58 2.67 -0.73
C VAL A 26 -8.60 1.22 -0.26
N ALA A 27 -7.56 0.78 0.45
CA ALA A 27 -7.52 -0.54 1.06
C ALA A 27 -6.66 -0.55 2.33
N THR A 28 -6.99 -1.41 3.30
CA THR A 28 -6.15 -1.67 4.48
C THR A 28 -5.12 -2.76 4.18
N MET A 29 -4.10 -2.90 5.05
CA MET A 29 -3.09 -3.95 4.87
C MET A 29 -3.71 -5.35 4.83
N ARG A 30 -4.70 -5.61 5.69
CA ARG A 30 -5.42 -6.90 5.73
C ARG A 30 -6.09 -7.22 4.40
N ILE A 31 -6.74 -6.23 3.77
CA ILE A 31 -7.41 -6.42 2.46
C ILE A 31 -6.37 -6.66 1.37
N ILE A 32 -5.27 -5.91 1.39
CA ILE A 32 -4.15 -6.04 0.46
C ILE A 32 -3.58 -7.46 0.51
N GLU A 33 -3.27 -7.97 1.70
CA GLU A 33 -2.76 -9.33 1.91
C GLU A 33 -3.76 -10.38 1.44
N GLN A 34 -5.02 -10.28 1.83
CA GLN A 34 -6.05 -11.25 1.46
C GLN A 34 -6.25 -11.30 -0.07
N LYS A 35 -6.20 -10.15 -0.75
CA LYS A 35 -6.46 -10.08 -2.19
C LYS A 35 -5.22 -10.28 -3.08
N ILE A 36 -4.01 -10.24 -2.53
CA ILE A 36 -2.78 -10.37 -3.32
C ILE A 36 -1.99 -11.61 -2.94
N SER A 37 -1.83 -11.88 -1.64
CA SER A 37 -1.08 -13.03 -1.14
C SER A 37 -1.90 -14.32 -1.28
N ASP A 38 -3.19 -14.27 -0.97
CA ASP A 38 -4.08 -15.44 -1.02
C ASP A 38 -4.75 -15.64 -2.39
N ALA A 39 -4.71 -14.62 -3.26
CA ALA A 39 -5.25 -14.71 -4.61
C ALA A 39 -4.27 -15.37 -5.60
N GLY A 40 -4.65 -16.55 -6.09
CA GLY A 40 -4.04 -17.19 -7.26
C GLY A 40 -3.98 -18.72 -7.17
N PRO A 41 -3.79 -19.41 -8.31
CA PRO A 41 -3.47 -20.84 -8.32
C PRO A 41 -2.19 -21.10 -7.50
N PHE A 42 -2.08 -22.29 -6.90
CA PHE A 42 -1.13 -22.65 -5.82
C PHE A 42 0.33 -22.16 -5.99
N ASN A 43 0.80 -21.98 -7.22
CA ASN A 43 2.16 -21.54 -7.56
C ASN A 43 2.34 -20.03 -7.83
N GLN A 44 1.29 -19.21 -7.72
CA GLN A 44 1.33 -17.75 -7.94
C GLN A 44 1.05 -16.94 -6.66
N ARG A 45 0.94 -17.61 -5.52
CA ARG A 45 0.78 -16.95 -4.22
C ARG A 45 2.03 -16.14 -3.90
N ILE A 46 1.84 -14.87 -3.58
CA ILE A 46 2.92 -13.97 -3.19
C ILE A 46 3.12 -14.08 -1.67
N ASN A 47 4.37 -14.16 -1.24
CA ASN A 47 4.69 -14.16 0.18
C ASN A 47 4.37 -12.77 0.77
N PRO A 48 3.65 -12.68 1.91
CA PRO A 48 3.34 -11.40 2.56
C PRO A 48 4.55 -10.48 2.78
N HIS A 49 5.73 -11.04 3.04
CA HIS A 49 6.95 -10.24 3.23
C HIS A 49 7.36 -9.47 1.96
N ILE A 50 7.19 -10.07 0.77
CA ILE A 50 7.44 -9.41 -0.52
C ILE A 50 6.46 -8.24 -0.70
N LEU A 51 5.21 -8.44 -0.29
CA LEU A 51 4.18 -7.43 -0.39
C LEU A 51 4.47 -6.23 0.53
N THR A 52 4.97 -6.47 1.74
CA THR A 52 5.41 -5.42 2.67
C THR A 52 6.56 -4.60 2.09
N MET A 53 7.59 -5.24 1.51
CA MET A 53 8.71 -4.53 0.88
C MET A 53 8.23 -3.67 -0.29
N VAL A 54 7.51 -4.27 -1.24
CA VAL A 54 7.02 -3.55 -2.43
C VAL A 54 6.08 -2.39 -2.07
N ARG A 55 5.27 -2.54 -1.02
CA ARG A 55 4.42 -1.46 -0.53
C ARG A 55 5.25 -0.30 0.00
N ASN A 56 6.28 -0.58 0.80
CA ASN A 56 7.16 0.46 1.33
C ASN A 56 7.89 1.16 0.19
N ASP A 57 8.43 0.40 -0.78
CA ASP A 57 9.07 0.97 -1.96
C ASP A 57 8.12 1.91 -2.72
N LEU A 58 6.85 1.52 -2.91
CA LEU A 58 5.84 2.37 -3.57
C LEU A 58 5.43 3.60 -2.74
N ILE A 59 5.56 3.54 -1.42
CA ILE A 59 5.33 4.70 -0.55
C ILE A 59 6.50 5.67 -0.67
N ASP A 60 7.73 5.15 -0.65
CA ASP A 60 8.96 5.93 -0.78
C ASP A 60 9.07 6.57 -2.17
N GLU A 61 8.65 5.86 -3.22
CA GLU A 61 8.52 6.37 -4.59
C GLU A 61 7.38 7.42 -4.74
N GLY A 62 6.50 7.55 -3.74
CA GLY A 62 5.38 8.50 -3.76
C GLY A 62 4.19 8.07 -4.63
N GLU A 63 4.18 6.84 -5.14
CA GLU A 63 3.08 6.26 -5.94
C GLU A 63 1.88 5.87 -5.06
N VAL A 64 2.14 5.42 -3.84
CA VAL A 64 1.14 5.04 -2.83
C VAL A 64 1.26 5.97 -1.63
N ARG A 65 0.12 6.40 -1.09
CA ARG A 65 0.07 7.11 0.18
C ARG A 65 -0.59 6.23 1.24
N ARG A 66 0.03 6.21 2.42
CA ARG A 66 -0.59 5.70 3.64
C ARG A 66 -1.25 6.85 4.40
N PHE A 67 -2.36 6.57 5.06
CA PHE A 67 -3.04 7.50 5.96
C PHE A 67 -3.73 6.72 7.07
N HIS A 68 -3.89 7.35 8.22
CA HIS A 68 -4.54 6.74 9.39
C HIS A 68 -5.95 7.32 9.49
N HIS A 69 -6.95 6.44 9.61
CA HIS A 69 -8.34 6.83 9.78
C HIS A 69 -9.06 5.82 10.65
N ALA A 70 -9.80 6.30 11.65
CA ALA A 70 -10.51 5.48 12.65
C ALA A 70 -9.60 4.40 13.29
N GLY A 71 -8.37 4.76 13.65
CA GLY A 71 -7.38 3.86 14.26
C GLY A 71 -6.83 2.79 13.33
N THR A 72 -7.08 2.88 12.02
CA THR A 72 -6.61 1.90 11.02
C THR A 72 -5.77 2.59 9.96
N THR A 73 -4.68 1.93 9.51
CA THR A 73 -3.88 2.40 8.37
C THR A 73 -4.52 1.97 7.06
N TRP A 74 -4.75 2.95 6.20
CA TRP A 74 -5.29 2.82 4.86
C TRP A 74 -4.24 3.23 3.83
N TYR A 75 -4.33 2.62 2.66
CA TYR A 75 -3.45 2.85 1.52
C TYR A 75 -4.28 3.26 0.32
N ARG A 76 -3.76 4.19 -0.49
CA ARG A 76 -4.38 4.66 -1.73
C ARG A 76 -3.32 5.08 -2.75
N LEU A 77 -3.71 5.23 -4.01
CA LEU A 77 -2.85 5.82 -5.04
C LEU A 77 -2.71 7.33 -4.82
N ALA A 78 -1.49 7.85 -4.98
CA ALA A 78 -1.21 9.27 -4.82
C ALA A 78 -1.91 10.15 -5.87
N GLY A 79 -2.04 9.66 -7.11
CA GLY A 79 -2.77 10.36 -8.17
C GLY A 79 -4.26 10.52 -7.89
N ASP A 80 -4.87 9.53 -7.23
CA ASP A 80 -6.30 9.54 -6.87
C ASP A 80 -6.57 10.44 -5.65
N ASP A 81 -5.60 10.57 -4.75
CA ASP A 81 -5.62 11.54 -3.65
C ASP A 81 -5.68 12.99 -4.16
N ALA A 82 -4.79 13.36 -5.08
CA ALA A 82 -4.76 14.71 -5.65
C ALA A 82 -6.11 15.07 -6.29
N ALA A 83 -6.72 14.13 -7.02
CA ALA A 83 -8.04 14.31 -7.62
C ALA A 83 -9.16 14.46 -6.59
N ARG A 84 -9.08 13.80 -5.42
CA ARG A 84 -10.04 13.98 -4.32
C ARG A 84 -9.85 15.28 -3.56
N ARG A 85 -8.61 15.69 -3.26
CA ARG A 85 -8.34 16.98 -2.62
C ARG A 85 -8.82 18.15 -3.48
N ALA A 86 -8.62 18.06 -4.80
CA ALA A 86 -9.11 19.05 -5.75
C ALA A 86 -10.65 19.14 -5.82
N ARG A 87 -11.37 18.07 -5.42
CA ARG A 87 -12.84 18.00 -5.41
C ARG A 87 -13.48 18.47 -4.10
N GLY A 88 -12.71 18.96 -3.12
CA GLY A 88 -13.24 19.58 -1.92
C GLY A 88 -13.82 18.59 -0.91
N GLN A 89 -12.94 17.87 -0.21
CA GLN A 89 -13.26 17.37 1.13
C GLN A 89 -12.39 18.17 2.11
N ASN A 90 -13.02 19.18 2.73
CA ASN A 90 -12.62 19.62 4.06
C ASN A 90 -12.80 18.44 5.03
N GLU A 91 -12.07 18.47 6.14
CA GLU A 91 -12.12 17.51 7.27
C GLU A 91 -11.21 16.28 7.12
N ASP A 92 -9.92 16.44 7.42
CA ASP A 92 -9.31 15.83 8.61
C ASP A 92 -7.88 16.36 8.78
N GLY A 93 -7.56 16.81 9.99
CA GLY A 93 -6.27 17.38 10.37
C GLY A 93 -5.15 16.38 10.13
N PHE A 94 -4.40 16.58 9.04
CA PHE A 94 -3.26 15.77 8.68
C PHE A 94 -2.01 16.43 9.24
N GLU A 95 -1.68 16.12 10.50
CA GLU A 95 -0.30 16.22 10.95
C GLU A 95 0.40 14.91 10.54
N PRO A 96 1.51 14.97 9.79
CA PRO A 96 2.32 13.77 9.61
C PRO A 96 2.70 13.26 11.01
N GLU A 97 2.52 11.96 11.29
CA GLU A 97 3.10 11.38 12.50
C GLU A 97 4.59 11.78 12.53
N PRO A 98 5.07 12.40 13.62
CA PRO A 98 6.47 12.78 13.74
C PRO A 98 7.33 11.52 13.57
N ASP A 99 8.53 11.71 13.02
CA ASP A 99 9.50 10.63 12.90
C ASP A 99 9.63 9.93 14.27
N PRO A 100 9.71 8.60 14.38
CA PRO A 100 10.05 7.96 15.65
C PRO A 100 11.31 8.57 16.33
N ASP A 101 12.21 9.19 15.56
CA ASP A 101 13.37 9.94 16.07
C ASP A 101 13.06 11.38 16.54
N ASP A 102 11.85 11.92 16.30
CA ASP A 102 11.37 13.24 16.76
C ASP A 102 10.70 13.21 18.15
N TYR A 103 10.51 12.02 18.74
CA TYR A 103 10.06 11.91 20.13
C TYR A 103 11.27 12.06 21.06
N PRO A 104 11.36 13.10 21.92
CA PRO A 104 12.39 13.13 22.93
C PRO A 104 12.17 11.96 23.90
N ASP A 105 13.21 11.16 24.10
CA ASP A 105 13.29 10.15 25.16
C ASP A 105 12.86 10.79 26.49
N PHE A 106 11.79 10.27 27.09
CA PHE A 106 11.30 10.68 28.42
C PHE A 106 12.19 10.14 29.55
#